data_AF-A0A372MBT9-F1
#
_entry.id   AF-A0A372MBT9-F1
#
_cell.length_a   1.000
_cell.length_b   1.000
_cell.length_c   1.000
_cell.angle_alpha   90.00
_cell.angle_beta   90.00
_cell.angle_gamma   90.00
#
_symmetry.space_group_name_H-M   'P 1'
#
loop_
_entity.id
_entity.type
_entity.pdbx_description
1 polymer ?
#
loop_
_entity_poly.entity_id
_entity_poly.type
_entity_poly.pdbx_seq_one_letter_code
_entity_poly.pdbx_strand_id
1 'polypeptide(L)'
;MATETVVDRAFAAALYSAPAGRRDDTGLDTGAALLAARGEDRTEAFRRGTDFVRRAWQRGWQPVDVIRMVRRELGPDPVSLAAELIRHETGTYGTDPAALPPGWREQLDDLPAGDPPRDPFLYATALLELYRLLLALPAIEPVGPAPGTPVHVPPPHPEARVPARIRALLAKAEATGYPAEAEALSAKAQELMARHSLDAAALAGHAPAADTPAACRIGVERPYETAQAILLDAVARANHCRAVWSEPFGFSTVIGYGSDLAAVEVLYASLLVQGTAAMTVAEAEQRAAGRRRTKTFRQSFQLAYADRIGHRLAATAREAEEEAPRDLLPAVTARDAAVAARAQKLFPDTTSTRVRGADDLAGWHDGARAAERATGF
;
A
#
# COMPACT_ATOMS: atom_id res chain seq x y z
N MET A 1 41.96 -8.27 -21.50
CA MET A 1 41.12 -7.13 -21.06
C MET A 1 39.87 -7.16 -21.92
N ALA A 2 38.71 -7.47 -21.34
CA ALA A 2 37.46 -7.44 -22.10
C ALA A 2 37.18 -5.99 -22.52
N THR A 3 36.84 -5.77 -23.79
CA THR A 3 36.52 -4.45 -24.33
C THR A 3 35.28 -3.92 -23.64
N GLU A 4 35.37 -2.72 -23.04
CA GLU A 4 34.25 -2.08 -22.35
C GLU A 4 33.07 -1.88 -23.32
N THR A 5 31.90 -2.41 -22.96
CA THR A 5 30.72 -2.36 -23.84
C THR A 5 30.11 -0.95 -23.88
N VAL A 6 29.23 -0.67 -24.85
CA VAL A 6 28.47 0.61 -24.88
C VAL A 6 27.59 0.74 -23.63
N VAL A 7 26.99 -0.37 -23.18
CA VAL A 7 26.19 -0.41 -21.95
C VAL A 7 27.04 -0.09 -20.72
N ASP A 8 28.26 -0.61 -20.63
CA ASP A 8 29.18 -0.30 -19.52
C ASP A 8 29.48 1.20 -19.45
N ARG A 9 29.83 1.81 -20.60
CA ARG A 9 30.10 3.26 -20.68
C ARG A 9 28.85 4.10 -20.37
N ALA A 10 27.68 3.68 -20.86
CA ALA A 10 26.43 4.37 -20.58
C ALA A 10 26.09 4.33 -19.08
N PHE A 11 26.26 3.17 -18.44
CA PHE A 11 26.02 3.01 -17.00
C PHE A 11 27.07 3.77 -16.17
N ALA A 12 28.34 3.74 -16.57
CA ALA A 12 29.39 4.54 -15.94
C ALA A 12 29.02 6.03 -15.94
N ALA A 13 28.61 6.57 -17.09
CA ALA A 13 28.21 7.96 -17.23
C ALA A 13 26.94 8.29 -16.41
N ALA A 14 25.90 7.47 -16.50
CA ALA A 14 24.59 7.82 -15.96
C ALA A 14 24.35 7.40 -14.49
N LEU A 15 24.96 6.30 -14.03
CA LEU A 15 24.69 5.68 -12.74
C LEU A 15 25.79 5.91 -11.71
N TYR A 16 27.06 6.04 -12.13
CA TYR A 16 28.22 6.01 -11.24
C TYR A 16 29.06 7.31 -11.20
N SER A 17 28.82 8.25 -12.11
CA SER A 17 29.65 9.47 -12.23
C SER A 17 29.20 10.65 -11.34
N ALA A 18 28.02 10.60 -10.74
CA ALA A 18 27.48 11.71 -9.95
C ALA A 18 27.83 11.58 -8.45
N PRO A 19 28.38 12.63 -7.80
CA PRO A 19 28.43 12.70 -6.34
C PRO A 19 27.02 12.64 -5.76
N ALA A 20 26.84 11.85 -4.70
CA ALA A 20 25.54 11.68 -4.04
C ALA A 20 24.90 13.05 -3.71
N GLY A 21 23.74 13.34 -4.30
CA GLY A 21 22.90 14.50 -3.94
C GLY A 21 22.70 15.60 -4.99
N ARG A 22 23.31 15.53 -6.19
CA ARG A 22 22.97 16.43 -7.32
C ARG A 22 22.44 15.61 -8.50
N ARG A 23 21.29 16.01 -9.06
CA ARG A 23 20.78 15.47 -10.32
C ARG A 23 21.78 15.88 -11.40
N ASP A 24 22.66 14.95 -11.76
CA ASP A 24 23.60 15.13 -12.87
C ASP A 24 22.89 14.73 -14.16
N ASP A 25 22.18 15.71 -14.72
CA ASP A 25 21.43 15.55 -15.97
C ASP A 25 22.40 15.34 -17.15
N THR A 26 23.65 15.83 -17.06
CA THR A 26 24.65 15.67 -18.13
C THR A 26 25.14 14.23 -18.25
N GLY A 27 25.41 13.56 -17.13
CA GLY A 27 25.76 12.14 -17.13
C GLY A 27 24.61 11.26 -17.63
N LEU A 28 23.37 11.60 -17.26
CA LEU A 28 22.16 10.92 -17.71
C LEU A 28 21.96 11.05 -19.23
N ASP A 29 22.03 12.27 -19.77
CA ASP A 29 21.90 12.55 -21.20
C ASP A 29 22.99 11.84 -22.02
N THR A 30 24.22 11.82 -21.49
CA THR A 30 25.35 11.10 -22.13
C THR A 30 25.08 9.61 -22.20
N GLY A 31 24.65 9.00 -21.09
CA GLY A 31 24.29 7.58 -21.06
C GLY A 31 23.10 7.26 -21.97
N ALA A 32 22.09 8.13 -22.00
CA ALA A 32 20.93 7.98 -22.86
C ALA A 32 21.30 8.05 -24.34
N ALA A 33 22.15 9.01 -24.74
CA ALA A 33 22.65 9.12 -26.10
C ALA A 33 23.45 7.88 -26.55
N LEU A 34 24.28 7.32 -25.66
CA LEU A 34 25.04 6.10 -25.93
C LEU A 34 24.12 4.89 -26.18
N LEU A 35 23.08 4.70 -25.35
CA LEU A 35 22.11 3.61 -25.52
C LEU A 35 21.18 3.83 -26.71
N ALA A 36 20.80 5.07 -27.01
CA ALA A 36 19.92 5.40 -28.12
C ALA A 36 20.57 5.13 -29.48
N ALA A 37 21.90 5.25 -29.58
CA ALA A 37 22.65 5.08 -30.82
C ALA A 37 22.66 3.63 -31.35
N ARG A 38 22.39 2.62 -30.51
CA ARG A 38 22.47 1.19 -30.87
C ARG A 38 21.35 0.37 -30.23
N GLY A 39 20.38 -0.05 -31.05
CA GLY A 39 19.23 -0.83 -30.58
C GLY A 39 19.58 -2.18 -29.95
N GLU A 40 20.69 -2.79 -30.35
CA GLU A 40 21.20 -4.08 -29.84
C GLU A 40 21.55 -4.00 -28.33
N ASP A 41 22.05 -2.83 -27.90
CA ASP A 41 22.46 -2.56 -26.53
C ASP A 41 21.26 -2.48 -25.55
N ARG A 42 20.04 -2.36 -26.08
CA ARG A 42 18.81 -2.35 -25.26
C ARG A 42 18.55 -3.69 -24.59
N THR A 43 18.83 -4.80 -25.25
CA THR A 43 18.58 -6.13 -24.68
C THR A 43 19.49 -6.38 -23.48
N GLU A 44 20.77 -6.03 -23.61
CA GLU A 44 21.73 -6.15 -22.51
C GLU A 44 21.43 -5.15 -21.38
N ALA A 45 21.08 -3.90 -21.71
CA ALA A 45 20.66 -2.92 -20.70
C ALA A 45 19.44 -3.41 -19.91
N PHE A 46 18.41 -3.90 -20.61
CA PHE A 46 17.19 -4.45 -20.00
C PHE A 46 17.51 -5.64 -19.08
N ARG A 47 18.33 -6.59 -19.55
CA ARG A 47 18.78 -7.75 -18.76
C ARG A 47 19.45 -7.30 -17.46
N ARG A 48 20.34 -6.31 -17.49
CA ARG A 48 20.96 -5.76 -16.27
C ARG A 48 19.95 -5.08 -15.34
N GLY A 49 18.90 -4.46 -15.89
CA GLY A 49 17.78 -3.92 -15.12
C GLY A 49 17.08 -4.95 -14.24
N THR A 50 16.94 -6.19 -14.73
CA THR A 50 16.32 -7.28 -13.95
C THR A 50 17.15 -7.63 -12.71
N ASP A 51 18.46 -7.49 -12.75
CA ASP A 51 19.32 -7.67 -11.57
C ASP A 51 19.08 -6.57 -10.53
N PHE A 52 18.77 -5.33 -10.94
CA PHE A 52 18.42 -4.25 -10.02
C PHE A 52 17.06 -4.49 -9.34
N VAL A 53 16.08 -5.03 -10.08
CA VAL A 53 14.79 -5.47 -9.51
C VAL A 53 15.00 -6.59 -8.50
N ARG A 54 15.80 -7.61 -8.83
CA ARG A 54 16.14 -8.70 -7.89
C ARG A 54 16.76 -8.18 -6.60
N ARG A 55 17.67 -7.19 -6.69
CA ARG A 55 18.25 -6.54 -5.51
C ARG A 55 17.23 -5.74 -4.71
N ALA A 56 16.17 -5.22 -5.33
CA ALA A 56 15.07 -4.60 -4.60
C ALA A 56 14.32 -5.64 -3.75
N TRP A 57 14.04 -6.83 -4.29
CA TRP A 57 13.43 -7.94 -3.52
C TRP A 57 14.27 -8.35 -2.32
N GLN A 58 15.58 -8.48 -2.51
CA GLN A 58 16.53 -8.81 -1.44
C GLN A 58 16.59 -7.73 -0.35
N ARG A 59 16.25 -6.48 -0.71
CA ARG A 59 16.14 -5.33 0.21
C ARG A 59 14.75 -5.17 0.82
N GLY A 60 13.86 -6.14 0.62
CA GLY A 60 12.53 -6.19 1.24
C GLY A 60 11.43 -5.48 0.47
N TRP A 61 11.70 -4.96 -0.74
CA TRP A 61 10.67 -4.35 -1.58
C TRP A 61 9.74 -5.39 -2.21
N GLN A 62 8.51 -5.01 -2.54
CA GLN A 62 7.56 -5.82 -3.31
C GLN A 62 7.14 -5.11 -4.61
N PRO A 63 6.57 -5.81 -5.61
CA PRO A 63 6.14 -5.23 -6.88
C PRO A 63 5.34 -3.94 -6.75
N VAL A 64 4.32 -3.94 -5.88
CA VAL A 64 3.48 -2.76 -5.66
C VAL A 64 4.26 -1.57 -5.10
N ASP A 65 5.27 -1.81 -4.24
CA ASP A 65 6.08 -0.75 -3.65
C ASP A 65 7.02 -0.13 -4.68
N VAL A 66 7.63 -0.96 -5.54
CA VAL A 66 8.51 -0.46 -6.60
C VAL A 66 7.71 0.42 -7.57
N ILE A 67 6.54 -0.04 -8.02
CA ILE A 67 5.66 0.75 -8.89
C ILE A 67 5.25 2.07 -8.22
N ARG A 68 4.93 2.04 -6.92
CA ARG A 68 4.62 3.25 -6.16
C ARG A 68 5.79 4.23 -6.15
N MET A 69 7.00 3.76 -5.83
CA MET A 69 8.19 4.61 -5.81
C MET A 69 8.49 5.22 -7.18
N VAL A 70 8.35 4.43 -8.25
CA VAL A 70 8.53 4.92 -9.63
C VAL A 70 7.54 6.04 -9.94
N ARG A 71 6.25 5.81 -9.64
CA ARG A 71 5.21 6.82 -9.87
C ARG A 71 5.44 8.10 -9.04
N ARG A 72 5.86 7.95 -7.79
CA ARG A 72 6.05 9.05 -6.83
C ARG A 72 7.26 9.91 -7.18
N GLU A 73 8.37 9.29 -7.57
CA GLU A 73 9.66 9.99 -7.76
C GLU A 73 9.93 10.37 -9.22
N LEU A 74 9.45 9.56 -10.19
CA LEU A 74 9.73 9.76 -11.61
C LEU A 74 8.49 10.13 -12.44
N GLY A 75 7.29 10.00 -11.88
CA GLY A 75 6.04 10.25 -12.59
C GLY A 75 5.53 9.02 -13.37
N PRO A 76 4.54 9.21 -14.27
CA PRO A 76 3.85 8.09 -14.91
C PRO A 76 4.66 7.40 -16.02
N ASP A 77 5.58 8.11 -16.68
CA ASP A 77 6.21 7.62 -17.92
C ASP A 77 7.06 6.35 -17.72
N PRO A 78 7.89 6.21 -16.67
CA PRO A 78 8.72 5.01 -16.48
C PRO A 78 7.96 3.83 -15.85
N VAL A 79 6.67 3.97 -15.55
CA VAL A 79 5.89 2.95 -14.83
C VAL A 79 5.70 1.68 -15.66
N SER A 80 5.45 1.81 -16.97
CA SER A 80 5.32 0.65 -17.87
C SER A 80 6.63 -0.13 -17.99
N LEU A 81 7.76 0.57 -18.07
CA LEU A 81 9.11 -0.02 -18.07
C LEU A 81 9.40 -0.79 -16.78
N ALA A 82 9.07 -0.20 -15.63
CA ALA A 82 9.23 -0.87 -14.34
C ALA A 82 8.37 -2.14 -14.26
N ALA A 83 7.12 -2.07 -14.71
CA ALA A 83 6.22 -3.22 -14.76
C ALA A 83 6.74 -4.33 -15.68
N GLU A 84 7.31 -3.98 -16.84
CA GLU A 84 7.93 -4.95 -17.76
C GLU A 84 9.14 -5.65 -17.14
N LEU A 85 10.06 -4.90 -16.50
CA LEU A 85 11.21 -5.46 -15.80
C LEU A 85 10.79 -6.38 -14.65
N ILE A 86 9.78 -5.97 -13.88
CA ILE A 86 9.22 -6.79 -12.79
C ILE A 86 8.67 -8.09 -13.35
N ARG A 87 7.82 -8.06 -14.39
CA ARG A 87 7.27 -9.28 -15.01
C ARG A 87 8.37 -10.20 -15.53
N HIS A 88 9.40 -9.64 -16.17
CA HIS A 88 10.50 -10.45 -16.69
C HIS A 88 11.31 -11.10 -15.58
N GLU A 89 11.66 -10.34 -14.53
CA GLU A 89 12.42 -10.87 -13.39
C GLU A 89 11.62 -11.92 -12.63
N THR A 90 10.34 -11.66 -12.33
CA THR A 90 9.50 -12.61 -11.59
C THR A 90 9.12 -13.85 -12.41
N GLY A 91 9.08 -13.75 -13.74
CA GLY A 91 8.92 -14.90 -14.63
C GLY A 91 10.04 -15.93 -14.51
N THR A 92 11.21 -15.56 -13.98
CA THR A 92 12.35 -16.48 -13.79
C THR A 92 12.14 -17.52 -12.68
N TYR A 93 11.21 -17.27 -11.74
CA TYR A 93 10.87 -18.23 -10.68
C TYR A 93 9.89 -19.32 -11.16
N GLY A 94 9.44 -19.26 -12.42
CA GLY A 94 8.55 -20.24 -13.05
C GLY A 94 7.07 -20.01 -12.77
N THR A 95 6.23 -20.90 -13.33
CA THR A 95 4.77 -20.83 -13.17
C THR A 95 4.26 -21.52 -11.90
N ASP A 96 5.15 -22.15 -11.13
CA ASP A 96 4.79 -22.94 -9.94
C ASP A 96 4.07 -22.07 -8.89
N PRO A 97 2.81 -22.40 -8.57
CA PRO A 97 2.23 -22.43 -7.24
C PRO A 97 2.99 -21.74 -6.12
N ALA A 98 4.02 -22.46 -5.72
CA ALA A 98 4.78 -22.31 -4.49
C ALA A 98 6.07 -21.50 -4.64
N ALA A 99 6.45 -21.11 -5.86
CA ALA A 99 7.69 -20.36 -6.10
C ALA A 99 7.57 -18.87 -5.75
N LEU A 100 6.35 -18.32 -5.77
CA LEU A 100 6.05 -16.95 -5.39
C LEU A 100 5.41 -16.88 -4.01
N PRO A 101 5.80 -15.89 -3.17
CA PRO A 101 5.16 -15.67 -1.88
C PRO A 101 3.66 -15.34 -2.01
N PRO A 102 2.87 -15.56 -0.95
CA PRO A 102 1.46 -15.14 -0.91
C PRO A 102 1.29 -13.65 -1.27
N GLY A 103 0.21 -13.33 -2.00
CA GLY A 103 -0.11 -11.96 -2.44
C GLY A 103 0.69 -11.44 -3.64
N TRP A 104 1.82 -12.07 -4.01
CA TRP A 104 2.61 -11.61 -5.17
C TRP A 104 1.84 -11.71 -6.48
N ARG A 105 1.05 -12.77 -6.68
CA ARG A 105 0.26 -12.93 -7.90
C ARG A 105 -0.72 -11.78 -8.09
N GLU A 106 -1.47 -11.43 -7.04
CA GLU A 106 -2.40 -10.30 -7.09
C GLU A 106 -1.68 -9.00 -7.46
N GLN A 107 -0.51 -8.73 -6.85
CA GLN A 107 0.29 -7.56 -7.21
C GLN A 107 0.81 -7.59 -8.65
N LEU A 108 1.15 -8.76 -9.19
CA LEU A 108 1.62 -8.94 -10.56
C LEU A 108 0.49 -8.78 -11.58
N ASP A 109 -0.71 -9.28 -11.25
CA ASP A 109 -1.92 -9.15 -12.06
C ASP A 109 -2.37 -7.68 -12.16
N ASP A 110 -2.17 -6.91 -11.08
CA ASP A 110 -2.48 -5.47 -11.02
C ASP A 110 -1.39 -4.57 -11.62
N LEU A 111 -0.30 -5.14 -12.15
CA LEU A 111 0.75 -4.33 -12.77
C LEU A 111 0.21 -3.57 -13.99
N PRO A 112 0.54 -2.27 -14.11
CA PRO A 112 0.05 -1.47 -15.22
C PRO A 112 0.54 -2.05 -16.56
N ALA A 113 -0.38 -2.08 -17.52
CA ALA A 113 -0.07 -2.29 -18.92
C ALA A 113 0.25 -0.94 -19.58
N GLY A 114 1.14 -0.96 -20.56
CA GLY A 114 1.49 0.23 -21.33
C GLY A 114 2.72 -0.02 -22.18
N ASP A 115 2.84 0.76 -23.26
CA ASP A 115 4.01 0.74 -24.11
C ASP A 115 5.08 1.68 -23.55
N PRO A 116 6.35 1.30 -23.57
CA PRO A 116 7.43 2.22 -23.26
C PRO A 116 7.57 3.31 -24.34
N PRO A 117 8.29 4.42 -24.06
CA PRO A 117 8.52 5.46 -25.06
C PRO A 117 9.10 4.88 -26.36
N ARG A 118 8.53 5.28 -27.51
CA ARG A 118 9.00 4.83 -28.83
C ARG A 118 10.30 5.50 -29.25
N ASP A 119 10.50 6.75 -28.80
CA ASP A 119 11.73 7.48 -29.08
C ASP A 119 12.92 6.82 -28.37
N PRO A 120 14.02 6.49 -29.09
CA PRO A 120 15.17 5.83 -28.51
C PRO A 120 15.85 6.56 -27.36
N PHE A 121 15.92 7.88 -27.43
CA PHE A 121 16.56 8.67 -26.41
C PHE A 121 15.68 8.76 -25.17
N LEU A 122 14.38 9.06 -25.33
CA LEU A 122 13.43 9.10 -24.21
C LEU A 122 13.31 7.74 -23.52
N TYR A 123 13.32 6.63 -24.28
CA TYR A 123 13.37 5.28 -23.71
C TYR A 123 14.61 5.09 -22.82
N ALA A 124 15.78 5.44 -23.35
CA ALA A 124 17.04 5.27 -22.64
C ALA A 124 17.12 6.17 -21.39
N THR A 125 16.64 7.40 -21.48
CA THR A 125 16.52 8.33 -20.34
C THR A 125 15.62 7.74 -19.26
N ALA A 126 14.40 7.34 -19.59
CA ALA A 126 13.45 6.75 -18.64
C ALA A 126 14.00 5.47 -17.99
N LEU A 127 14.70 4.63 -18.76
CA LEU A 127 15.33 3.42 -18.27
C LEU A 127 16.46 3.71 -17.27
N LEU A 128 17.32 4.68 -17.57
CA LEU A 128 18.43 5.06 -16.70
C LEU A 128 17.94 5.78 -15.42
N GLU A 129 16.91 6.62 -15.51
CA GLU A 129 16.27 7.22 -14.33
C GLU A 129 15.67 6.15 -13.41
N LEU A 130 14.98 5.16 -14.00
CA LEU A 130 14.47 4.00 -13.27
C LEU A 130 15.61 3.23 -12.58
N TYR A 131 16.74 3.00 -13.25
CA TYR A 131 17.88 2.31 -12.64
C TYR A 131 18.52 3.11 -11.51
N ARG A 132 18.63 4.43 -11.63
CA ARG A 132 19.09 5.29 -10.54
C ARG A 132 18.17 5.17 -9.33
N LEU A 133 16.85 5.20 -9.53
CA LEU A 133 15.89 5.00 -8.45
C LEU A 133 16.05 3.62 -7.80
N LEU A 134 16.04 2.54 -8.60
CA LEU A 134 16.18 1.18 -8.08
C LEU A 134 17.47 0.99 -7.28
N LEU A 135 18.59 1.56 -7.74
CA LEU A 135 19.85 1.52 -7.00
C LEU A 135 19.78 2.30 -5.69
N ALA A 136 19.08 3.44 -5.67
CA ALA A 136 18.92 4.30 -4.49
C ALA A 136 17.94 3.77 -3.43
N LEU A 137 17.10 2.77 -3.75
CA LEU A 137 16.15 2.21 -2.77
C LEU A 137 16.88 1.66 -1.53
N PRO A 138 16.56 2.11 -0.30
CA PRO A 138 17.20 1.56 0.89
C PRO A 138 16.76 0.13 1.17
N ALA A 139 17.48 -0.59 2.03
CA ALA A 139 16.93 -1.79 2.65
C ALA A 139 15.79 -1.39 3.59
N ILE A 140 14.66 -2.09 3.49
CA ILE A 140 13.48 -1.88 4.33
C ILE A 140 13.07 -3.20 4.98
N GLU A 141 12.34 -3.12 6.09
CA GLU A 141 11.90 -4.31 6.81
C GLU A 141 10.98 -5.17 5.92
N PRO A 142 11.35 -6.42 5.60
CA PRO A 142 10.57 -7.27 4.70
C PRO A 142 9.25 -7.70 5.35
N VAL A 143 8.15 -7.57 4.60
CA VAL A 143 6.81 -7.99 5.04
C VAL A 143 6.46 -9.43 4.63
N GLY A 144 7.36 -10.10 3.90
CA GLY A 144 7.25 -11.48 3.49
C GLY A 144 8.59 -11.98 2.94
N PRO A 145 8.71 -13.29 2.63
CA PRO A 145 9.93 -13.83 2.04
C PRO A 145 10.14 -13.25 0.63
N ALA A 146 11.39 -13.15 0.20
CA ALA A 146 11.71 -12.79 -1.18
C ALA A 146 11.34 -13.95 -2.13
N PRO A 147 10.99 -13.67 -3.41
CA PRO A 147 10.76 -14.71 -4.41
C PRO A 147 11.90 -15.71 -4.50
N GLY A 148 11.57 -16.98 -4.76
CA GLY A 148 12.54 -18.08 -4.78
C GLY A 148 13.00 -18.57 -3.40
N THR A 149 12.59 -17.91 -2.31
CA THR A 149 12.71 -18.49 -0.97
C THR A 149 11.66 -19.60 -0.83
N PRO A 150 12.03 -20.83 -0.43
CA PRO A 150 11.04 -21.88 -0.24
C PRO A 150 10.06 -21.48 0.87
N VAL A 151 8.79 -21.35 0.50
CA VAL A 151 7.71 -21.01 1.44
C VAL A 151 6.84 -22.25 1.62
N HIS A 152 6.62 -22.66 2.87
CA HIS A 152 5.53 -23.58 3.14
C HIS A 152 4.23 -22.80 3.07
N VAL A 153 3.46 -22.97 2.00
CA VAL A 153 2.12 -22.40 1.87
C VAL A 153 1.14 -23.40 2.52
N PRO A 154 0.50 -23.05 3.65
CA PRO A 154 -0.54 -23.89 4.22
C PRO A 154 -1.67 -24.09 3.20
N PRO A 155 -2.37 -25.23 3.20
CA PRO A 155 -3.50 -25.45 2.30
C PRO A 155 -4.56 -24.35 2.49
N PRO A 156 -5.25 -23.93 1.41
CA PRO A 156 -6.27 -22.89 1.50
C PRO A 156 -7.38 -23.32 2.46
N HIS A 157 -7.55 -22.56 3.55
CA HIS A 157 -8.65 -22.78 4.49
C HIS A 157 -9.99 -22.33 3.86
N PRO A 158 -11.12 -22.97 4.20
CA PRO A 158 -12.46 -22.62 3.70
C PRO A 158 -12.88 -21.16 3.95
N GLU A 159 -12.17 -20.44 4.82
CA GLU A 159 -12.32 -19.02 5.16
C GLU A 159 -11.93 -18.05 4.03
N ALA A 160 -11.29 -18.51 2.96
CA ALA A 160 -10.91 -17.69 1.80
C ALA A 160 -12.09 -16.96 1.11
N ARG A 161 -13.34 -17.37 1.38
CA ARG A 161 -14.56 -16.79 0.79
C ARG A 161 -15.10 -15.59 1.54
N VAL A 162 -14.74 -15.39 2.81
CA VAL A 162 -15.28 -14.30 3.64
C VAL A 162 -14.78 -12.94 3.16
N PRO A 163 -13.48 -12.72 2.86
CA PRO A 163 -13.00 -11.48 2.28
C PRO A 163 -13.67 -11.12 0.94
N ALA A 164 -13.92 -12.11 0.08
CA ALA A 164 -14.64 -11.89 -1.18
C ALA A 164 -16.09 -11.43 -0.95
N ARG A 165 -16.77 -12.00 0.05
CA ARG A 165 -18.14 -11.61 0.42
C ARG A 165 -18.18 -10.19 1.00
N ILE A 166 -17.20 -9.84 1.83
CA ILE A 166 -17.05 -8.49 2.37
C ILE A 166 -16.85 -7.48 1.23
N ARG A 167 -15.91 -7.74 0.31
CA ARG A 167 -15.69 -6.89 -0.87
C ARG A 167 -16.97 -6.71 -1.69
N ALA A 168 -17.73 -7.78 -1.90
CA ALA A 168 -19.00 -7.73 -2.62
C ALA A 168 -20.06 -6.88 -1.90
N LEU A 169 -20.16 -6.96 -0.57
CA LEU A 169 -21.09 -6.13 0.22
C LEU A 169 -20.73 -4.65 0.13
N LEU A 170 -19.44 -4.30 0.27
CA LEU A 170 -18.99 -2.90 0.17
C LEU A 170 -19.13 -2.37 -1.25
N ALA A 171 -18.77 -3.13 -2.27
CA ALA A 171 -18.98 -2.73 -3.66
C ALA A 171 -20.48 -2.46 -3.96
N LYS A 172 -21.37 -3.26 -3.38
CA LYS A 172 -22.83 -3.03 -3.50
C LYS A 172 -23.26 -1.78 -2.73
N ALA A 173 -22.71 -1.54 -1.55
CA ALA A 173 -22.97 -0.34 -0.77
C ALA A 173 -22.54 0.94 -1.51
N GLU A 174 -21.41 0.89 -2.21
CA GLU A 174 -20.88 2.00 -3.02
C GLU A 174 -21.67 2.23 -4.31
N ALA A 175 -22.25 1.17 -4.89
CA ALA A 175 -22.99 1.26 -6.15
C ALA A 175 -24.45 1.73 -5.97
N THR A 176 -25.03 1.64 -4.77
CA THR A 176 -26.43 2.02 -4.55
C THR A 176 -26.61 3.53 -4.40
N GLY A 177 -27.67 4.07 -4.99
CA GLY A 177 -28.09 5.46 -4.79
C GLY A 177 -28.93 5.69 -3.53
N TYR A 178 -29.22 4.64 -2.77
CA TYR A 178 -30.09 4.68 -1.59
C TYR A 178 -29.26 4.67 -0.30
N PRO A 179 -29.20 5.78 0.47
CA PRO A 179 -28.35 5.89 1.65
C PRO A 179 -28.62 4.81 2.71
N ALA A 180 -29.88 4.48 2.97
CA ALA A 180 -30.25 3.45 3.95
C ALA A 180 -29.82 2.03 3.52
N GLU A 181 -29.81 1.74 2.21
CA GLU A 181 -29.31 0.45 1.70
C GLU A 181 -27.78 0.39 1.83
N ALA A 182 -27.08 1.48 1.48
CA ALA A 182 -25.63 1.58 1.62
C ALA A 182 -25.19 1.38 3.08
N GLU A 183 -25.91 1.99 4.02
CA GLU A 183 -25.68 1.85 5.46
C GLU A 183 -25.89 0.40 5.92
N ALA A 184 -27.02 -0.22 5.56
CA ALA A 184 -27.32 -1.59 5.93
C ALA A 184 -26.30 -2.60 5.37
N LEU A 185 -25.86 -2.43 4.12
CA LEU A 185 -24.86 -3.28 3.48
C LEU A 185 -23.48 -3.13 4.13
N SER A 186 -23.11 -1.91 4.48
CA SER A 186 -21.82 -1.61 5.14
C SER A 186 -21.79 -2.12 6.57
N ALA A 187 -22.87 -1.93 7.34
CA ALA A 187 -23.03 -2.51 8.67
C ALA A 187 -22.94 -4.05 8.61
N LYS A 188 -23.56 -4.66 7.60
CA LYS A 188 -23.46 -6.11 7.41
C LYS A 188 -22.05 -6.58 7.09
N ALA A 189 -21.27 -5.78 6.34
CA ALA A 189 -19.88 -6.09 6.07
C ALA A 189 -19.03 -6.05 7.35
N GLN A 190 -19.22 -5.05 8.21
CA GLN A 190 -18.53 -4.98 9.51
C GLN A 190 -18.91 -6.11 10.45
N GLU A 191 -20.20 -6.40 10.59
CA GLU A 191 -20.68 -7.50 11.42
C GLU A 191 -20.05 -8.83 10.96
N LEU A 192 -19.92 -9.03 9.65
CA LEU A 192 -19.26 -10.20 9.07
C LEU A 192 -17.75 -10.22 9.34
N MET A 193 -17.06 -9.07 9.24
CA MET A 193 -15.64 -8.93 9.59
C MET A 193 -15.39 -9.27 11.06
N ALA A 194 -16.14 -8.65 11.97
CA ALA A 194 -16.01 -8.82 13.41
C ALA A 194 -16.24 -10.28 13.83
N ARG A 195 -17.33 -10.90 13.36
CA ARG A 195 -17.60 -12.32 13.62
C ARG A 195 -16.49 -13.23 13.11
N HIS A 196 -16.01 -12.99 11.90
CA HIS A 196 -14.95 -13.80 11.33
C HIS A 196 -13.63 -13.67 12.12
N SER A 197 -13.31 -12.46 12.61
CA SER A 197 -12.13 -12.25 13.46
C SER A 197 -12.26 -13.02 14.79
N LEU A 198 -13.45 -12.99 15.42
CA LEU A 198 -13.75 -13.74 16.63
C LEU A 198 -13.71 -15.26 16.42
N ASP A 199 -14.31 -15.76 15.34
CA ASP A 199 -14.30 -17.19 14.97
C ASP A 199 -12.86 -17.67 14.73
N ALA A 200 -12.04 -16.88 14.02
CA ALA A 200 -10.63 -17.16 13.81
C ALA A 200 -9.83 -17.17 15.13
N ALA A 201 -10.14 -16.27 16.06
CA ALA A 201 -9.55 -16.25 17.40
C ALA A 201 -9.94 -17.50 18.21
N ALA A 202 -11.20 -17.92 18.14
CA ALA A 202 -11.68 -19.14 18.79
C ALA A 202 -10.95 -20.38 18.27
N LEU A 203 -10.82 -20.51 16.95
CA LEU A 203 -10.12 -21.62 16.30
C LEU A 203 -8.64 -21.68 16.69
N ALA A 204 -7.96 -20.53 16.74
CA ALA A 204 -6.55 -20.44 17.12
C ALA A 204 -6.28 -20.88 18.57
N GLY A 205 -7.22 -20.67 19.50
CA GLY A 205 -7.10 -21.10 20.90
C GLY A 205 -7.06 -22.62 21.11
N HIS A 206 -7.49 -23.41 20.12
CA HIS A 206 -7.58 -24.87 20.21
C HIS A 206 -6.42 -25.63 19.53
N ALA A 207 -5.49 -24.93 18.87
CA ALA A 207 -4.37 -25.53 18.14
C ALA A 207 -3.01 -25.16 18.76
N PRO A 208 -2.13 -26.13 19.06
CA PRO A 208 -0.79 -25.84 19.58
C PRO A 208 0.12 -25.38 18.43
N ALA A 209 0.23 -24.05 18.27
CA ALA A 209 1.17 -23.30 17.42
C ALA A 209 1.04 -23.46 15.89
N ALA A 210 0.69 -22.36 15.19
CA ALA A 210 1.15 -22.12 13.80
C ALA A 210 0.90 -20.69 13.29
N ASP A 211 -0.15 -19.99 13.75
CA ASP A 211 -0.48 -18.70 13.12
C ASP A 211 0.25 -17.55 13.82
N THR A 212 1.29 -17.03 13.17
CA THR A 212 2.01 -15.84 13.61
C THR A 212 1.49 -14.65 12.82
N PRO A 213 1.29 -13.48 13.44
CA PRO A 213 0.90 -12.28 12.71
C PRO A 213 1.81 -12.01 11.51
N ALA A 214 1.18 -11.87 10.35
CA ALA A 214 1.80 -11.48 9.10
C ALA A 214 1.89 -9.95 9.01
N ALA A 215 2.46 -9.46 7.92
CA ALA A 215 2.46 -8.05 7.59
C ALA A 215 2.15 -7.84 6.11
N CYS A 216 1.50 -6.73 5.78
CA CYS A 216 1.34 -6.25 4.40
C CYS A 216 1.63 -4.75 4.34
N ARG A 217 1.93 -4.24 3.15
CA ARG A 217 2.09 -2.79 2.92
C ARG A 217 0.89 -2.25 2.19
N ILE A 218 0.29 -1.20 2.75
CA ILE A 218 -0.83 -0.49 2.15
C ILE A 218 -0.35 0.91 1.77
N GLY A 219 -0.58 1.27 0.51
CA GLY A 219 -0.18 2.56 -0.04
C GLY A 219 -0.96 3.72 0.53
N VAL A 220 -0.28 4.85 0.67
CA VAL A 220 -0.85 6.12 1.09
C VAL A 220 -0.37 7.16 0.09
N GLU A 221 -1.31 7.70 -0.67
CA GLU A 221 -1.03 8.46 -1.87
C GLU A 221 -1.11 9.96 -1.63
N ARG A 222 -0.30 10.74 -2.37
CA ARG A 222 -0.43 12.20 -2.39
C ARG A 222 -1.72 12.61 -3.10
N PRO A 223 -2.39 13.70 -2.67
CA PRO A 223 -2.07 14.56 -1.53
C PRO A 223 -2.64 14.07 -0.19
N TYR A 224 -2.19 14.70 0.91
CA TYR A 224 -2.71 14.53 2.28
C TYR A 224 -2.41 13.18 2.94
N GLU A 225 -1.22 12.66 2.68
CA GLU A 225 -0.71 11.39 3.17
C GLU A 225 -0.90 11.23 4.70
N THR A 226 -0.70 12.30 5.48
CA THR A 226 -0.89 12.24 6.93
C THR A 226 -2.32 11.88 7.33
N ALA A 227 -3.34 12.48 6.71
CA ALA A 227 -4.74 12.17 7.04
C ALA A 227 -5.12 10.75 6.61
N GLN A 228 -4.63 10.33 5.46
CA GLN A 228 -4.80 8.97 4.96
C GLN A 228 -4.11 7.92 5.85
N ALA A 229 -2.92 8.21 6.40
CA ALA A 229 -2.22 7.34 7.33
C ALA A 229 -2.93 7.26 8.70
N ILE A 230 -3.49 8.36 9.20
CA ILE A 230 -4.33 8.36 10.42
C ILE A 230 -5.57 7.49 10.22
N LEU A 231 -6.24 7.63 9.07
CA LEU A 231 -7.40 6.80 8.73
C LEU A 231 -7.02 5.31 8.69
N LEU A 232 -5.89 4.98 8.07
CA LEU A 232 -5.41 3.60 8.02
C LEU A 232 -5.04 3.05 9.41
N ASP A 233 -4.39 3.83 10.27
CA ASP A 233 -4.09 3.43 11.65
C ASP A 233 -5.39 3.19 12.45
N ALA A 234 -6.40 4.04 12.28
CA ALA A 234 -7.70 3.88 12.91
C ALA A 234 -8.40 2.58 12.46
N VAL A 235 -8.42 2.32 11.15
CA VAL A 235 -8.97 1.08 10.58
C VAL A 235 -8.21 -0.15 11.08
N ALA A 236 -6.87 -0.09 11.10
CA ALA A 236 -6.03 -1.18 11.59
C ALA A 236 -6.31 -1.50 13.06
N ARG A 237 -6.37 -0.49 13.93
CA ARG A 237 -6.63 -0.68 15.36
C ARG A 237 -8.00 -1.30 15.63
N ALA A 238 -9.03 -0.86 14.90
CA ALA A 238 -10.38 -1.40 15.04
C ALA A 238 -10.53 -2.85 14.57
N ASN A 239 -9.55 -3.36 13.83
CA ASN A 239 -9.51 -4.73 13.33
C ASN A 239 -8.31 -5.50 13.92
N HIS A 240 -7.96 -5.28 15.20
CA HIS A 240 -6.90 -6.02 15.91
C HIS A 240 -5.52 -6.03 15.22
N CYS A 241 -5.24 -5.00 14.40
CA CYS A 241 -3.98 -4.82 13.70
C CYS A 241 -3.16 -3.65 14.28
N ARG A 242 -1.92 -3.52 13.82
CA ARG A 242 -1.05 -2.35 14.09
C ARG A 242 -0.52 -1.80 12.78
N ALA A 243 -0.62 -0.49 12.57
CA ALA A 243 -0.06 0.17 11.41
C ALA A 243 1.19 0.99 11.78
N VAL A 244 2.24 0.90 10.97
CA VAL A 244 3.46 1.72 11.09
C VAL A 244 3.64 2.53 9.83
N TRP A 245 3.53 3.86 9.96
CA TRP A 245 3.63 4.80 8.85
C TRP A 245 5.09 5.03 8.44
N SER A 246 5.41 4.79 7.16
CA SER A 246 6.72 5.09 6.57
C SER A 246 6.61 6.27 5.60
N GLU A 247 6.63 7.48 6.15
CA GLU A 247 6.47 8.74 5.38
C GLU A 247 7.38 8.86 4.14
N PRO A 248 8.68 8.51 4.19
CA PRO A 248 9.55 8.64 3.02
C PRO A 248 9.10 7.79 1.82
N PHE A 249 8.35 6.71 2.06
CA PHE A 249 8.00 5.73 1.04
C PHE A 249 6.51 5.72 0.67
N GLY A 250 5.68 6.52 1.35
CA GLY A 250 4.26 6.63 1.01
C GLY A 250 3.45 5.35 1.27
N PHE A 251 3.76 4.60 2.32
CA PHE A 251 2.98 3.43 2.73
C PHE A 251 2.97 3.22 4.24
N SER A 252 1.95 2.53 4.74
CA SER A 252 1.98 1.95 6.09
C SER A 252 2.22 0.44 6.01
N THR A 253 3.05 -0.07 6.91
CA THR A 253 3.13 -1.52 7.14
C THR A 253 2.07 -1.88 8.17
N VAL A 254 1.11 -2.73 7.79
CA VAL A 254 0.07 -3.24 8.69
C VAL A 254 0.44 -4.64 9.13
N ILE A 255 0.45 -4.86 10.44
CA ILE A 255 0.76 -6.13 11.10
C ILE A 255 -0.53 -6.67 11.69
N GLY A 256 -0.85 -7.94 11.40
CA GLY A 256 -2.11 -8.57 11.77
C GLY A 256 -2.20 -10.01 11.29
N TYR A 257 -3.32 -10.67 11.57
CA TYR A 257 -3.62 -11.98 11.00
C TYR A 257 -4.30 -11.84 9.64
N GLY A 258 -4.26 -12.90 8.81
CA GLY A 258 -4.69 -12.82 7.41
C GLY A 258 -6.12 -12.29 7.21
N SER A 259 -7.07 -12.71 8.05
CA SER A 259 -8.46 -12.21 8.02
C SER A 259 -8.54 -10.72 8.30
N ASP A 260 -7.80 -10.27 9.30
CA ASP A 260 -7.83 -8.91 9.82
C ASP A 260 -7.12 -7.96 8.84
N LEU A 261 -6.01 -8.40 8.25
CA LEU A 261 -5.31 -7.67 7.19
C LEU A 261 -6.19 -7.45 5.95
N ALA A 262 -6.92 -8.48 5.52
CA ALA A 262 -7.85 -8.37 4.40
C ALA A 262 -9.02 -7.43 4.70
N ALA A 263 -9.53 -7.44 5.93
CA ALA A 263 -10.57 -6.51 6.37
C ALA A 263 -10.07 -5.06 6.36
N VAL A 264 -8.85 -4.81 6.87
CA VAL A 264 -8.21 -3.49 6.88
C VAL A 264 -8.06 -2.93 5.47
N GLU A 265 -7.50 -3.69 4.54
CA GLU A 265 -7.29 -3.24 3.16
C GLU A 265 -8.60 -2.82 2.49
N VAL A 266 -9.63 -3.66 2.62
CA VAL A 266 -10.92 -3.46 1.98
C VAL A 266 -11.69 -2.29 2.59
N LEU A 267 -11.72 -2.19 3.92
CA LEU A 267 -12.39 -1.09 4.63
C LEU A 267 -11.67 0.24 4.37
N TYR A 268 -10.34 0.25 4.39
CA TYR A 268 -9.56 1.46 4.12
C TYR A 268 -9.81 2.00 2.72
N ALA A 269 -9.77 1.13 1.69
CA ALA A 269 -10.05 1.52 0.32
C ALA A 269 -11.45 2.13 0.17
N SER A 270 -12.47 1.51 0.78
CA SER A 270 -13.85 2.04 0.76
C SER A 270 -13.95 3.41 1.42
N LEU A 271 -13.34 3.59 2.60
CA LEU A 271 -13.39 4.86 3.32
C LEU A 271 -12.64 5.99 2.60
N LEU A 272 -11.57 5.68 1.87
CA LEU A 272 -10.91 6.66 1.00
C LEU A 272 -11.83 7.15 -0.13
N VAL A 273 -12.56 6.23 -0.77
CA VAL A 273 -13.52 6.57 -1.83
C VAL A 273 -14.65 7.44 -1.27
N GLN A 274 -15.24 7.03 -0.13
CA GLN A 274 -16.30 7.79 0.53
C GLN A 274 -15.84 9.18 0.98
N GLY A 275 -14.68 9.27 1.64
CA GLY A 275 -14.12 10.54 2.09
C GLY A 275 -13.82 11.49 0.93
N THR A 276 -13.31 10.98 -0.19
CA THR A 276 -13.04 11.78 -1.40
C THR A 276 -14.32 12.29 -2.06
N ALA A 277 -15.35 11.44 -2.16
CA ALA A 277 -16.65 11.83 -2.70
C ALA A 277 -17.31 12.90 -1.81
N ALA A 278 -17.36 12.68 -0.49
CA ALA A 278 -17.94 13.64 0.45
C ALA A 278 -17.20 14.99 0.47
N MET A 279 -15.87 14.96 0.35
CA MET A 279 -15.06 16.18 0.24
C MET A 279 -15.43 16.96 -1.03
N THR A 280 -15.60 16.26 -2.16
CA THR A 280 -15.94 16.89 -3.44
C THR A 280 -17.30 17.59 -3.39
N VAL A 281 -18.29 16.97 -2.74
CA VAL A 281 -19.60 17.59 -2.48
C VAL A 281 -19.45 18.83 -1.61
N ALA A 282 -18.76 18.72 -0.47
CA ALA A 282 -18.55 19.84 0.43
C ALA A 282 -17.80 21.01 -0.25
N GLU A 283 -16.81 20.73 -1.10
CA GLU A 283 -16.11 21.75 -1.86
C GLU A 283 -17.00 22.48 -2.88
N ALA A 284 -17.95 21.76 -3.50
CA ALA A 284 -18.91 22.37 -4.40
C ALA A 284 -19.84 23.35 -3.64
N GLU A 285 -20.30 22.95 -2.46
CA GLU A 285 -21.11 23.80 -1.57
C GLU A 285 -20.34 25.06 -1.11
N GLN A 286 -19.09 24.89 -0.65
CA GLN A 286 -18.24 26.02 -0.24
C GLN A 286 -17.98 27.01 -1.39
N ARG A 287 -17.82 26.49 -2.61
CA ARG A 287 -17.64 27.32 -3.82
C ARG A 287 -18.92 28.06 -4.20
N ALA A 288 -20.08 27.40 -4.12
CA ALA A 288 -21.38 28.04 -4.33
C ALA A 288 -21.62 29.17 -3.30
N ALA A 289 -21.13 29.00 -2.06
CA ALA A 289 -21.13 30.02 -1.02
C ALA A 289 -20.03 31.11 -1.17
N GLY A 290 -19.29 31.12 -2.29
CA GLY A 290 -18.33 32.19 -2.62
C GLY A 290 -16.93 32.03 -2.02
N ARG A 291 -16.60 30.91 -1.36
CA ARG A 291 -15.24 30.68 -0.85
C ARG A 291 -14.27 30.23 -1.94
N ARG A 292 -13.05 30.79 -1.89
CA ARG A 292 -12.00 30.63 -2.91
C ARG A 292 -10.75 29.85 -2.47
N ARG A 293 -10.67 29.30 -1.25
CA ARG A 293 -9.50 28.54 -0.76
C ARG A 293 -9.83 27.06 -0.54
N THR A 294 -9.07 26.17 -1.19
CA THR A 294 -9.33 24.72 -1.23
C THR A 294 -8.33 23.89 -0.42
N LYS A 295 -7.04 24.29 -0.29
CA LYS A 295 -6.03 23.40 0.32
C LYS A 295 -6.18 23.21 1.83
N THR A 296 -6.25 24.29 2.60
CA THR A 296 -6.38 24.23 4.08
C THR A 296 -7.73 23.64 4.50
N PHE A 297 -8.79 23.93 3.73
CA PHE A 297 -10.10 23.31 3.85
C PHE A 297 -10.01 21.79 3.66
N ARG A 298 -9.48 21.31 2.51
CA ARG A 298 -9.33 19.86 2.22
C ARG A 298 -8.50 19.15 3.29
N GLN A 299 -7.38 19.75 3.70
CA GLN A 299 -6.53 19.17 4.75
C GLN A 299 -7.29 19.03 6.08
N SER A 300 -7.99 20.08 6.50
CA SER A 300 -8.79 20.08 7.73
C SER A 300 -9.98 19.11 7.64
N PHE A 301 -10.62 19.02 6.47
CA PHE A 301 -11.68 18.07 6.18
C PHE A 301 -11.21 16.63 6.34
N GLN A 302 -10.10 16.27 5.70
CA GLN A 302 -9.62 14.90 5.73
C GLN A 302 -9.10 14.49 7.11
N LEU A 303 -8.46 15.40 7.85
CA LEU A 303 -8.07 15.15 9.23
C LEU A 303 -9.29 14.91 10.13
N ALA A 304 -10.32 15.75 10.03
CA ALA A 304 -11.55 15.59 10.80
C ALA A 304 -12.33 14.33 10.41
N TYR A 305 -12.35 13.99 9.12
CA TYR A 305 -12.95 12.77 8.62
C TYR A 305 -12.23 11.55 9.22
N ALA A 306 -10.91 11.47 9.11
CA ALA A 306 -10.12 10.38 9.67
C ALA A 306 -10.28 10.25 11.19
N ASP A 307 -10.21 11.36 11.93
CA ASP A 307 -10.38 11.39 13.39
C ASP A 307 -11.77 10.87 13.80
N ARG A 308 -12.83 11.36 13.14
CA ARG A 308 -14.19 10.98 13.49
C ARG A 308 -14.53 9.54 13.12
N ILE A 309 -14.06 9.07 11.97
CA ILE A 309 -14.16 7.66 11.59
C ILE A 309 -13.45 6.77 12.60
N GLY A 310 -12.26 7.16 13.07
CA GLY A 310 -11.54 6.40 14.08
C GLY A 310 -12.29 6.29 15.40
N HIS A 311 -12.93 7.36 15.86
CA HIS A 311 -13.79 7.29 17.04
C HIS A 311 -14.98 6.35 16.86
N ARG A 312 -15.64 6.37 15.69
CA ARG A 312 -16.77 5.49 15.39
C ARG A 312 -16.34 4.02 15.36
N LEU A 313 -15.30 3.71 14.60
CA LEU A 313 -14.72 2.37 14.52
C LEU A 313 -14.31 1.82 15.89
N ALA A 314 -13.68 2.65 16.72
CA ALA A 314 -13.30 2.24 18.08
C ALA A 314 -14.50 2.00 19.00
N ALA A 315 -15.62 2.71 18.81
CA ALA A 315 -16.85 2.46 19.54
C ALA A 315 -17.47 1.12 19.12
N THR A 316 -17.64 0.90 17.81
CA THR A 316 -18.18 -0.36 17.26
C THR A 316 -17.34 -1.57 17.65
N ALA A 317 -16.00 -1.46 17.63
CA ALA A 317 -15.12 -2.54 18.05
C ALA A 317 -15.31 -2.90 19.54
N ARG A 318 -15.47 -1.89 20.42
CA ARG A 318 -15.74 -2.13 21.85
C ARG A 318 -17.09 -2.78 22.09
N GLU A 319 -18.13 -2.33 21.38
CA GLU A 319 -19.46 -2.95 21.47
C GLU A 319 -19.41 -4.44 21.05
N ALA A 320 -18.70 -4.75 19.96
CA ALA A 320 -18.50 -6.13 19.53
C ALA A 320 -17.72 -6.98 20.54
N GLU A 321 -16.70 -6.42 21.20
CA GLU A 321 -15.97 -7.08 22.28
C GLU A 321 -16.83 -7.31 23.52
N GLU A 322 -17.72 -6.37 23.88
CA GLU A 322 -18.65 -6.49 25.00
C GLU A 322 -19.74 -7.55 24.76
N GLU A 323 -20.20 -7.69 23.52
CA GLU A 323 -21.16 -8.73 23.10
C GLU A 323 -20.53 -10.12 22.91
N ALA A 324 -19.19 -10.20 22.82
CA ALA A 324 -18.50 -11.45 22.58
C ALA A 324 -18.62 -12.42 23.79
N PRO A 325 -18.72 -13.74 23.53
CA PRO A 325 -18.63 -14.76 24.58
C PRO A 325 -17.37 -14.60 25.43
N ARG A 326 -17.54 -14.60 26.77
CA ARG A 326 -16.44 -14.30 27.73
C ARG A 326 -15.25 -15.25 27.63
N ASP A 327 -15.47 -16.47 27.14
CA ASP A 327 -14.45 -17.48 26.91
C ASP A 327 -13.55 -17.17 25.70
N LEU A 328 -13.96 -16.29 24.78
CA LEU A 328 -13.17 -15.86 23.63
C LEU A 328 -12.23 -14.68 23.93
N LEU A 329 -12.53 -13.86 24.94
CA LEU A 329 -11.75 -12.66 25.29
C LEU A 329 -10.25 -12.94 25.54
N PRO A 330 -9.84 -14.04 26.22
CA PRO A 330 -8.43 -14.38 26.37
C PRO A 330 -7.72 -14.65 25.03
N ALA A 331 -8.40 -15.29 24.07
CA ALA A 331 -7.83 -15.58 22.76
C ALA A 331 -7.62 -14.30 21.93
N VAL A 332 -8.59 -13.38 21.95
CA VAL A 332 -8.47 -12.06 21.32
C VAL A 332 -7.30 -11.27 21.94
N THR A 333 -7.21 -11.23 23.26
CA THR A 333 -6.12 -10.55 23.98
C THR A 333 -4.75 -11.14 23.62
N ALA A 334 -4.65 -12.47 23.52
CA ALA A 334 -3.42 -13.14 23.12
C ALA A 334 -3.00 -12.79 21.68
N ARG A 335 -3.97 -12.67 20.76
CA ARG A 335 -3.72 -12.23 19.38
C ARG A 335 -3.22 -10.80 19.34
N ASP A 336 -3.87 -9.87 20.04
CA ASP A 336 -3.44 -8.48 20.12
C ASP A 336 -2.02 -8.34 20.69
N ALA A 337 -1.69 -9.11 21.72
CA ALA A 337 -0.34 -9.18 22.28
C ALA A 337 0.68 -9.71 21.28
N ALA A 338 0.33 -10.76 20.51
CA ALA A 338 1.19 -11.30 19.47
C ALA A 338 1.43 -10.30 18.34
N VAL A 339 0.40 -9.57 17.91
CA VAL A 339 0.49 -8.50 16.90
C VAL A 339 1.40 -7.38 17.40
N ALA A 340 1.21 -6.93 18.64
CA ALA A 340 2.04 -5.89 19.25
C ALA A 340 3.52 -6.33 19.37
N ALA A 341 3.76 -7.57 19.82
CA ALA A 341 5.12 -8.12 19.89
C ALA A 341 5.77 -8.23 18.50
N ARG A 342 5.00 -8.61 17.49
CA ARG A 342 5.49 -8.68 16.10
C ARG A 342 5.81 -7.29 15.55
N ALA A 343 4.96 -6.29 15.81
CA ALA A 343 5.20 -4.90 15.43
C ALA A 343 6.48 -4.35 16.07
N GLN A 344 6.68 -4.57 17.38
CA GLN A 344 7.91 -4.15 18.08
C GLN A 344 9.17 -4.84 17.54
N LYS A 345 9.06 -6.11 17.13
CA LYS A 345 10.18 -6.86 16.53
C LYS A 345 10.55 -6.32 15.14
N LEU A 346 9.56 -5.99 14.32
CA LEU A 346 9.77 -5.46 12.97
C LEU A 346 10.24 -4.01 12.98
N PHE A 347 9.72 -3.21 13.91
CA PHE A 347 9.98 -1.79 13.99
C PHE A 347 10.35 -1.41 15.43
N PRO A 348 11.58 -1.68 15.86
CA PRO A 348 12.01 -1.39 17.23
C PRO A 348 12.08 0.12 17.51
N ASP A 349 12.39 0.92 16.48
CA ASP A 349 12.68 2.35 16.58
C ASP A 349 11.52 3.23 16.05
N THR A 350 10.27 2.93 16.41
CA THR A 350 9.12 3.78 16.02
C THR A 350 9.01 5.03 16.89
N THR A 351 8.69 6.16 16.27
CA THR A 351 8.37 7.41 16.97
C THR A 351 6.90 7.78 16.80
N SER A 352 6.29 8.35 17.84
CA SER A 352 4.95 8.94 17.75
C SER A 352 5.07 10.43 17.49
N THR A 353 4.42 10.91 16.43
CA THR A 353 4.39 12.33 16.07
C THR A 353 2.99 12.89 16.29
N ARG A 354 2.88 14.00 17.04
CA ARG A 354 1.63 14.74 17.13
C ARG A 354 1.39 15.48 15.80
N VAL A 355 0.24 15.22 15.20
CA VAL A 355 -0.20 15.95 14.01
C VAL A 355 -0.72 17.32 14.43
N ARG A 356 -0.33 18.37 13.71
CA ARG A 356 -0.86 19.71 13.97
C ARG A 356 -2.36 19.74 13.72
N GLY A 357 -3.09 20.45 14.59
CA GLY A 357 -4.53 20.60 14.48
C GLY A 357 -4.97 21.27 13.17
N ALA A 358 -6.25 21.15 12.85
CA ALA A 358 -6.84 21.76 11.67
C ALA A 358 -6.87 23.30 11.78
N ASP A 359 -6.45 23.97 10.70
CA ASP A 359 -6.41 25.43 10.60
C ASP A 359 -7.68 26.02 9.93
N ASP A 360 -8.60 25.17 9.44
CA ASP A 360 -9.87 25.58 8.83
C ASP A 360 -11.06 24.91 9.54
N LEU A 361 -11.81 25.74 10.29
CA LEU A 361 -12.94 25.28 11.09
C LEU A 361 -14.09 24.70 10.25
N ALA A 362 -14.33 25.26 9.05
CA ALA A 362 -15.39 24.75 8.19
C ALA A 362 -15.00 23.41 7.57
N GLY A 363 -13.75 23.27 7.13
CA GLY A 363 -13.18 21.99 6.72
C GLY A 363 -13.33 20.95 7.82
N TRP A 364 -12.96 21.30 9.05
CA TRP A 364 -13.11 20.41 10.20
C TRP A 364 -14.57 19.95 10.40
N HIS A 365 -15.52 20.88 10.46
CA HIS A 365 -16.93 20.53 10.66
C HIS A 365 -17.51 19.74 9.50
N ASP A 366 -17.18 20.08 8.25
CA ASP A 366 -17.68 19.37 7.07
C ASP A 366 -17.11 17.95 7.01
N GLY A 367 -15.83 17.78 7.36
CA GLY A 367 -15.17 16.47 7.46
C GLY A 367 -15.78 15.60 8.55
N ALA A 368 -16.03 16.16 9.74
CA ALA A 368 -16.70 15.45 10.82
C ALA A 368 -18.13 15.04 10.44
N ARG A 369 -18.92 15.93 9.81
CA ARG A 369 -20.28 15.58 9.33
C ARG A 369 -20.25 14.52 8.22
N ALA A 370 -19.25 14.57 7.35
CA ALA A 370 -19.04 13.55 6.33
C ALA A 370 -18.76 12.19 6.96
N ALA A 371 -17.96 12.16 8.03
CA ALA A 371 -17.69 10.94 8.78
C ALA A 371 -18.93 10.39 9.48
N GLU A 372 -19.87 11.21 9.96
CA GLU A 372 -21.15 10.72 10.50
C GLU A 372 -22.02 10.03 9.45
N ARG A 373 -21.96 10.50 8.20
CA ARG A 373 -22.74 9.95 7.09
C ARG A 373 -22.02 8.82 6.36
N ALA A 374 -20.74 8.63 6.63
CA ALA A 374 -19.97 7.53 6.06
C ALA A 374 -20.61 6.21 6.48
N THR A 375 -20.82 5.36 5.49
CA THR A 375 -21.40 4.04 5.66
C THR A 375 -20.24 3.06 5.85
N GLY A 376 -20.22 2.32 6.94
CA GLY A 376 -19.04 1.51 7.22
C GLY A 376 -18.93 0.92 8.61
N PHE A 377 -19.79 1.30 9.56
CA PHE A 377 -19.77 0.91 10.99
C PHE A 377 -21.11 1.27 11.61
#